data_AF-A0A3Q9QSS2-F1
#
_entry.id   AF-A0A3Q9QSS2-F1
#
_cell.length_a   1.000
_cell.length_b   1.000
_cell.length_c   1.000
_cell.angle_alpha   90.00
_cell.angle_beta   90.00
_cell.angle_gamma   90.00
#
_symmetry.space_group_name_H-M   'P 1'
#
loop_
_entity.id
_entity.type
_entity.pdbx_description
1 polymer ?
#
loop_
_entity_poly.entity_id
_entity_poly.type
_entity_poly.pdbx_seq_one_letter_code
_entity_poly.pdbx_strand_id
1 'polypeptide(L)' 'MEYRYEEFLEDLSMGREIHFIYKEETYYIGCGTGQFMFWKFFDSTSEIIGEDVVRFSSRIKINKPGNS' A
#
# COMPACT_ATOMS: atom_id res chain seq x y z
N MET A 1 -13.53 -5.25 -10.09
CA MET A 1 -12.19 -5.66 -10.53
C MET A 1 -11.37 -5.83 -9.26
N GLU A 2 -10.97 -7.05 -8.94
CA GLU A 2 -10.04 -7.29 -7.83
C GLU A 2 -8.65 -6.85 -8.28
N TYR A 3 -8.07 -5.91 -7.56
CA TYR A 3 -6.74 -5.38 -7.84
C TYR A 3 -5.72 -6.39 -7.32
N ARG A 4 -4.93 -7.01 -8.22
CA ARG A 4 -4.07 -8.13 -7.84
C ARG A 4 -2.84 -7.65 -7.09
N TYR A 5 -2.29 -8.52 -6.26
CA TYR A 5 -1.09 -8.23 -5.48
C TYR A 5 0.10 -7.85 -6.37
N GLU A 6 0.24 -8.51 -7.52
CA GLU A 6 1.31 -8.26 -8.48
C GLU A 6 1.16 -6.89 -9.13
N GLU A 7 -0.06 -6.52 -9.52
CA GLU A 7 -0.37 -5.19 -10.11
C GLU A 7 -0.15 -4.08 -9.09
N PHE A 8 -0.48 -4.33 -7.82
CA PHE A 8 -0.19 -3.41 -6.71
C PHE A 8 1.31 -3.19 -6.53
N LEU A 9 2.11 -4.26 -6.53
CA LEU A 9 3.56 -4.13 -6.43
C LEU A 9 4.17 -3.42 -7.65
N GLU A 10 3.67 -3.72 -8.84
CA GLU A 10 4.13 -3.10 -10.08
C GLU A 10 3.85 -1.59 -10.08
N ASP A 11 2.61 -1.18 -9.80
CA ASP A 11 2.23 0.22 -9.75
C ASP A 11 3.02 1.00 -8.68
N LEU A 12 3.26 0.39 -7.51
CA LEU A 12 4.13 0.95 -6.47
C LEU A 12 5.58 1.10 -6.91
N SER A 13 6.13 0.09 -7.60
CA SER A 13 7.51 0.14 -8.13
C SER A 13 7.67 1.22 -9.20
N MET A 14 6.58 1.57 -9.90
CA MET A 14 6.52 2.66 -10.86
C MET A 14 6.33 4.04 -10.20
N GLY A 15 6.28 4.11 -8.87
CA GLY A 15 6.07 5.36 -8.13
C GLY A 15 4.63 5.87 -8.18
N ARG A 16 3.66 5.03 -8.56
CA ARG A 16 2.25 5.43 -8.59
C ARG A 16 1.69 5.48 -7.18
N GLU A 17 0.77 6.41 -6.97
CA GLU A 17 -0.05 6.48 -5.77
C GLU A 17 -1.28 5.59 -5.96
N ILE A 18 -1.54 4.70 -5.00
CA ILE A 18 -2.65 3.77 -5.01
C ILE A 18 -3.59 4.11 -3.86
N HIS A 19 -4.88 4.25 -4.18
CA HIS A 19 -5.93 4.51 -3.19
C HIS A 19 -6.73 3.23 -2.97
N PHE A 20 -6.97 2.87 -1.71
CA PHE A 20 -7.75 1.67 -1.39
C PHE A 20 -8.58 1.86 -0.12
N ILE A 21 -9.66 1.09 -0.03
CA ILE A 21 -10.56 1.10 1.13
C ILE A 21 -10.25 -0.12 1.99
N TYR A 22 -9.98 0.10 3.27
CA TYR A 22 -9.79 -0.95 4.28
C TYR A 22 -10.63 -0.63 5.51
N LYS A 23 -11.48 -1.58 5.93
CA LYS A 23 -12.42 -1.40 7.06
C LYS A 23 -13.24 -0.08 6.99
N GLU A 24 -13.80 0.21 5.81
CA GLU A 24 -14.61 1.42 5.53
C GLU A 24 -13.82 2.74 5.55
N GLU A 25 -12.51 2.68 5.70
CA GLU A 25 -11.64 3.85 5.68
C GLU A 25 -10.79 3.86 4.42
N THR A 26 -10.57 5.05 3.87
CA THR A 26 -9.73 5.24 2.68
C THR A 26 -8.28 5.43 3.10
N TYR A 27 -7.39 4.73 2.42
CA TYR A 27 -5.95 4.79 2.61
C TYR A 27 -5.23 5.06 1.30
N TYR A 28 -4.02 5.62 1.45
CA TYR A 28 -3.12 5.97 0.37
C TYR A 28 -1.82 5.21 0.58
N ILE A 29 -1.25 4.75 -0.52
CA ILE A 29 0.13 4.32 -0.55
C ILE A 29 0.83 4.92 -1.76
N GLY A 30 2.03 5.44 -1.56
CA GLY A 30 2.86 5.97 -2.64
C GLY A 30 4.34 5.80 -2.36
N CYS A 31 5.15 5.93 -3.40
CA CYS A 31 6.61 5.88 -3.31
C CYS A 31 7.20 7.18 -3.88
N GLY A 32 7.00 8.29 -3.16
CA GLY A 32 7.37 9.62 -3.67
C GLY A 32 8.88 9.85 -3.73
N THR A 33 9.57 9.70 -2.60
CA THR A 33 11.01 10.03 -2.42
C THR A 33 11.90 8.78 -2.37
N GLY A 34 11.41 7.64 -2.87
CA GLY A 34 12.07 6.33 -2.74
C GLY A 34 11.76 5.59 -1.43
N GLN A 35 10.89 6.16 -0.59
CA GLN A 35 10.32 5.49 0.58
C GLN A 35 8.82 5.28 0.36
N PHE A 36 8.32 4.13 0.82
CA PHE A 36 6.89 3.85 0.79
C PHE A 36 6.22 4.63 1.92
N MET A 37 5.29 5.49 1.56
CA MET A 37 4.50 6.26 2.51
C MET A 37 3.09 5.70 2.50
N PHE A 38 2.52 5.52 3.69
CA PHE A 38 1.16 5.08 3.89
C PHE A 38 0.44 6.01 4.84
N TRP A 39 -0.74 6.49 4.47
CA TRP A 39 -1.51 7.35 5.35
C TRP A 39 -3.01 7.15 5.12
N LYS A 40 -3.78 7.46 6.15
CA LYS A 40 -5.24 7.46 6.09
C LYS A 40 -5.72 8.77 5.46
N PHE A 41 -6.79 8.69 4.68
CA PHE A 41 -7.40 9.87 4.08
C PHE A 41 -7.84 10.85 5.17
N PHE A 42 -7.53 12.15 4.99
CA PHE A 42 -7.81 13.21 5.96
C PHE A 42 -7.13 13.06 7.33
N ASP A 43 -6.15 12.17 7.47
CA ASP A 43 -5.36 12.04 8.70
C ASP A 43 -3.87 11.90 8.37
N SER A 44 -3.21 13.05 8.25
CA SER A 44 -1.76 13.13 8.03
C SER A 44 -0.94 12.67 9.23
N THR A 45 -1.55 12.51 10.42
CA THR A 45 -0.86 11.98 11.61
C THR A 45 -0.78 10.45 11.60
N SER A 46 -1.57 9.80 10.75
CA SER A 46 -1.52 8.36 10.47
C SER A 46 -0.44 7.98 9.47
N GLU A 47 0.49 8.89 9.13
CA GLU A 47 1.59 8.61 8.21
C GLU A 47 2.56 7.56 8.80
N ILE A 48 2.75 6.48 8.05
CA ILE A 48 3.75 5.44 8.32
C ILE A 48 4.71 5.43 7.14
N ILE A 49 5.98 5.77 7.43
CA ILE A 49 7.07 5.67 6.48
C ILE A 49 7.66 4.26 6.56
N GLY A 50 7.56 3.52 5.47
CA GLY A 50 8.13 2.19 5.28
C GLY A 50 9.37 2.25 4.39
N GLU A 51 10.47 1.68 4.88
CA GLU A 51 11.72 1.56 4.12
C GLU A 51 11.64 0.53 2.97
N ASP A 52 10.64 -0.37 2.97
CA ASP A 52 10.53 -1.47 2.01
C ASP A 52 9.08 -1.98 1.86
N VAL A 53 8.61 -2.13 0.62
CA VAL A 53 7.28 -2.64 0.26
C VAL A 53 7.04 -4.06 0.77
N VAL A 54 8.10 -4.88 0.85
CA VAL A 54 8.04 -6.27 1.33
C VAL A 54 7.84 -6.30 2.84
N ARG A 55 8.56 -5.42 3.55
CA ARG A 55 8.40 -5.29 5.01
C ARG A 55 7.05 -4.67 5.33
N PHE A 56 6.56 -3.79 4.48
CA PHE A 56 5.25 -3.17 4.58
C PHE A 56 4.10 -4.14 4.30
N SER A 57 4.19 -4.99 3.27
CA SER A 57 3.21 -6.03 2.97
C SER A 57 3.16 -7.15 4.01
N SER A 58 4.18 -7.27 4.88
CA SER A 58 4.10 -8.13 6.06
C SER A 58 3.28 -7.51 7.21
N ARG A 59 3.17 -6.18 7.26
CA ARG A 59 2.42 -5.43 8.30
C ARG A 59 0.97 -5.19 7.90
N ILE A 60 0.75 -4.83 6.63
CA ILE A 60 -0.58 -4.78 6.05
C ILE A 60 -0.84 -6.19 5.56
N LYS A 61 -1.76 -6.93 6.18
CA LYS A 61 -2.19 -8.25 5.72
C LYS A 61 -2.86 -8.15 4.34
N ILE A 62 -2.09 -7.82 3.31
CA ILE A 62 -2.51 -7.94 1.93
C ILE A 62 -2.45 -9.43 1.67
N ASN A 63 -3.60 -10.09 1.68
CA ASN A 63 -3.68 -11.50 1.38
C ASN A 63 -3.12 -11.70 -0.02
N LYS A 64 -1.94 -12.32 -0.09
CA LYS A 64 -1.42 -12.90 -1.33
C LYS A 64 -2.49 -13.88 -1.83
N PRO A 65 -2.98 -13.78 -3.07
CA PRO A 65 -3.87 -14.81 -3.60
C PRO A 65 -3.07 -16.12 -3.74
N GLY A 66 -3.40 -17.10 -2.89
CA GLY A 66 -3.06 -18.51 -3.06
C GLY A 66 -1.67 -18.96 -2.59
N ASN A 67 -1.64 -19.75 -1.53
CA ASN A 67 -0.99 -21.06 -1.59
C ASN A 67 -2.04 -22.07 -1.12
N SER A 68 -2.71 -22.70 -2.09
CA SER A 68 -3.44 -23.95 -1.91
C SER A 68 -2.47 -25.11 -1.75
#